data_AF-A0A3L8Q732-F1
#
_entry.id   AF-A0A3L8Q732-F1
#
_cell.length_a   1.000
_cell.length_b   1.000
_cell.length_c   1.000
_cell.angle_alpha   90.00
_cell.angle_beta   90.00
_cell.angle_gamma   90.00
#
_symmetry.space_group_name_H-M   'P 1'
#
loop_
_entity.id
_entity.type
_entity.pdbx_description
1 polymer ?
#
loop_
_entity_poly.entity_id
_entity_poly.type
_entity_poly.pdbx_seq_one_letter_code
_entity_poly.pdbx_strand_id
1 'polypeptide(L)'
;VFEKLHLVTPEAEAEQILMSPNSFIKLQTNSYRVLDGPDKVPVVKIDERGFLVSGSVIGSSTIEVISQELFGINQTIIAAVKVLSAPFLCTFL
;
A
#
# COMPACT_ATOMS: atom_id res chain seq x y z
N VAL A 1 -22.06 -4.48 -13.92
CA VAL A 1 -21.16 -5.22 -13.01
C VAL A 1 -20.02 -4.26 -12.72
N PHE A 2 -19.88 -3.80 -11.47
CA PHE A 2 -18.79 -2.92 -11.04
C PHE A 2 -17.75 -3.80 -10.35
N GLU A 3 -16.52 -3.81 -10.85
CA GLU A 3 -15.41 -4.42 -10.14
C GLU A 3 -14.94 -3.42 -9.08
N LYS A 4 -15.32 -3.69 -7.83
CA LYS A 4 -14.87 -2.93 -6.66
C LYS A 4 -13.36 -3.07 -6.55
N LEU A 5 -12.68 -2.03 -6.09
CA LEU A 5 -11.25 -2.13 -5.83
C LEU A 5 -10.97 -3.20 -4.77
N HIS A 6 -10.31 -4.29 -5.16
CA HIS A 6 -9.87 -5.34 -4.26
C HIS A 6 -8.35 -5.22 -4.10
N LEU A 7 -7.91 -4.85 -2.89
CA LEU A 7 -6.53 -5.12 -2.48
C LEU A 7 -6.41 -6.64 -2.33
N VAL A 8 -5.85 -7.28 -3.35
CA VAL A 8 -5.70 -8.75 -3.38
C VAL A 8 -4.60 -9.16 -2.41
N THR A 9 -5.01 -9.48 -1.18
CA THR A 9 -4.23 -10.27 -0.21
C THR A 9 -5.17 -11.35 0.36
N PRO A 10 -4.87 -12.66 0.21
CA PRO A 10 -5.86 -13.72 0.45
C PRO A 10 -6.27 -13.92 1.92
N GLU A 11 -5.52 -13.41 2.91
CA GLU A 11 -5.81 -13.62 4.34
C GLU A 11 -5.81 -12.36 5.22
N ALA A 12 -5.78 -11.15 4.64
CA ALA A 12 -5.77 -9.91 5.43
C ALA A 12 -7.14 -9.22 5.42
N GLU A 13 -7.69 -8.95 6.61
CA GLU A 13 -8.85 -8.07 6.76
C GLU A 13 -8.63 -6.79 5.95
N ALA A 14 -9.69 -6.37 5.23
CA ALA A 14 -9.69 -5.71 3.93
C ALA A 14 -9.01 -4.31 3.79
N GLU A 15 -8.06 -3.95 4.65
CA GLU A 15 -7.48 -2.60 4.75
C GLU A 15 -5.98 -2.61 5.13
N GLN A 16 -5.27 -3.74 5.03
CA GLN A 16 -3.84 -3.82 5.39
C GLN A 16 -2.93 -4.36 4.27
N ILE A 17 -1.86 -3.61 3.95
CA ILE A 17 -0.78 -4.00 3.03
C ILE A 17 0.42 -4.45 3.87
N LEU A 18 0.92 -5.66 3.63
CA LEU A 18 2.15 -6.16 4.26
C LEU A 18 3.34 -5.97 3.32
N MET A 19 4.45 -5.43 3.86
CA MET A 19 5.68 -5.22 3.10
C MET A 19 6.90 -5.74 3.87
N SER A 20 7.89 -6.24 3.12
CA SER A 20 9.24 -6.45 3.64
C SER A 20 10.00 -5.11 3.69
N PRO A 21 11.04 -4.96 4.53
CA PRO A 21 11.93 -3.81 4.44
C PRO A 21 12.65 -3.77 3.08
N ASN A 22 12.92 -2.57 2.59
CA ASN A 22 13.62 -2.33 1.31
C ASN A 22 12.93 -3.00 0.10
N SER A 23 11.60 -3.11 0.11
CA SER A 23 10.81 -3.68 -0.97
C SER A 23 9.96 -2.61 -1.68
N PHE A 24 9.36 -2.98 -2.80
CA PHE A 24 8.43 -2.14 -3.52
C PHE A 24 7.22 -2.95 -3.98
N ILE A 25 6.06 -2.30 -4.04
CA ILE A 25 4.83 -2.86 -4.58
C ILE A 25 4.26 -1.90 -5.62
N LYS A 26 3.74 -2.47 -6.71
CA LYS A 26 2.89 -1.76 -7.66
C LYS A 26 1.45 -2.19 -7.39
N LEU A 27 0.59 -1.29 -6.91
CA LEU A 27 -0.85 -1.53 -6.98
C LEU A 27 -1.33 -1.10 -8.38
N GLN A 28 -2.39 -1.74 -8.88
CA GLN A 28 -2.98 -1.40 -10.18
C GLN A 28 -3.89 -0.15 -10.09
N THR A 29 -3.55 0.80 -9.22
CA THR A 29 -4.36 1.99 -8.94
C THR A 29 -3.69 3.26 -9.44
N ASN A 30 -4.49 4.25 -9.81
CA ASN A 30 -4.02 5.44 -10.52
C ASN A 30 -3.20 6.40 -9.65
N SER A 31 -3.36 6.42 -8.31
CA SER A 31 -2.61 7.34 -7.45
C SER A 31 -2.55 6.89 -5.97
N TYR A 32 -1.48 7.32 -5.28
CA TYR A 32 -1.25 7.07 -3.85
C TYR A 32 -0.91 8.35 -3.12
N ARG A 33 -1.25 8.42 -1.83
CA ARG A 33 -0.79 9.49 -0.93
C ARG A 33 -0.48 8.91 0.46
N VAL A 34 0.69 9.19 0.99
CA VAL A 34 1.03 8.83 2.38
C VAL A 34 0.36 9.84 3.31
N LEU A 35 -0.36 9.35 4.33
CA LEU A 35 -1.12 10.15 5.29
C LEU A 35 -0.41 10.30 6.65
N ASP A 36 0.85 9.86 6.76
CA ASP A 36 1.62 10.01 7.99
C ASP A 36 1.80 11.48 8.36
N GLY A 37 1.63 11.78 9.66
CA GLY A 37 1.79 13.13 10.19
C GLY A 37 3.24 13.62 10.09
N PRO A 38 3.47 14.95 10.14
CA PRO A 38 4.79 15.56 9.95
C PRO A 38 5.84 15.11 10.98
N ASP A 39 5.41 14.63 12.15
CA ASP A 39 6.29 14.16 13.23
C ASP A 39 6.64 12.67 13.15
N LYS A 40 6.13 11.95 12.13
CA LYS A 40 6.41 10.52 11.94
C LYS A 40 7.40 10.33 10.80
N VAL A 41 8.45 9.54 11.07
CA VAL A 41 9.32 9.05 10.00
C VAL A 41 8.51 8.08 9.15
N PRO A 42 8.25 8.39 7.87
CA PRO A 42 7.44 7.53 7.02
C PRO A 42 8.20 6.24 6.74
N VAL A 43 7.59 5.10 7.09
CA VAL A 43 8.19 3.77 6.83
C VAL A 43 8.07 3.35 5.36
N VAL A 44 7.17 4.00 4.63
CA VAL A 44 6.97 3.85 3.20
C VAL A 44 6.86 5.21 2.52
N LYS A 45 7.24 5.27 1.25
CA LYS A 45 7.16 6.47 0.40
C LYS A 45 6.71 6.08 -1.00
N ILE A 46 6.27 7.06 -1.77
CA ILE A 46 6.00 6.88 -3.20
C ILE A 46 7.25 7.32 -3.96
N ASP A 47 7.78 6.44 -4.80
CA ASP A 47 8.90 6.79 -5.67
C ASP A 47 8.42 7.60 -6.90
N GLU A 48 9.37 8.13 -7.67
CA GLU A 48 9.08 8.94 -8.87
C GLU A 48 8.30 8.20 -9.96
N ARG A 49 8.26 6.87 -9.89
CA ARG A 49 7.55 6.00 -10.85
C ARG A 49 6.16 5.62 -10.35
N GLY A 50 5.76 6.11 -9.17
CA GLY A 50 4.48 5.81 -8.55
C GLY A 50 4.45 4.47 -7.81
N PHE A 51 5.60 3.86 -7.47
CA PHE A 51 5.63 2.66 -6.64
C PHE A 51 5.59 3.01 -5.16
N LEU A 52 4.86 2.23 -4.38
CA LEU A 52 4.96 2.25 -2.93
C LEU A 52 6.22 1.48 -2.52
N VAL A 53 7.19 2.18 -1.94
CA VAL A 53 8.49 1.62 -1.54
C VAL A 53 8.67 1.70 -0.03
N SER A 54 9.12 0.62 0.59
CA SER A 54 9.45 0.58 2.01
C SER A 54 10.92 0.90 2.24
N GLY A 55 11.18 1.62 3.34
CA GLY A 55 12.55 1.83 3.82
C GLY A 55 13.11 0.59 4.54
N SER A 56 14.28 0.76 5.15
CA SER A 56 14.89 -0.26 6.01
C SER A 56 14.21 -0.39 7.38
N VAL A 57 13.35 0.57 7.74
CA VAL A 57 12.70 0.67 9.04
C VAL A 57 11.40 -0.14 9.05
N ILE A 58 11.26 -0.98 10.06
CA ILE A 58 10.03 -1.74 10.38
C ILE A 58 9.03 -0.79 11.05
N GLY A 59 7.75 -0.92 10.75
CA GLY A 59 6.70 -0.14 11.40
C GLY A 59 5.42 -0.11 10.58
N SER A 60 4.56 0.86 10.86
CA SER A 60 3.30 1.02 10.14
C SER A 60 3.10 2.46 9.67
N SER A 61 2.53 2.60 8.47
CA SER A 61 2.14 3.86 7.85
C SER A 61 0.71 3.76 7.37
N THR A 62 0.03 4.90 7.24
CA THR A 62 -1.29 4.93 6.59
C THR A 62 -1.16 5.58 5.23
N ILE A 63 -1.74 4.94 4.23
CA ILE A 63 -1.80 5.48 2.87
C ILE A 63 -3.25 5.61 2.41
N GLU A 64 -3.46 6.59 1.55
CA GLU A 64 -4.65 6.75 0.75
C GLU A 64 -4.37 6.22 -0.65
N VAL A 65 -5.23 5.33 -1.11
CA VAL A 65 -5.20 4.76 -2.45
C VAL A 65 -6.38 5.32 -3.21
N ILE A 66 -6.09 6.05 -4.29
CA ILE A 66 -7.10 6.66 -5.14
C ILE A 66 -7.12 5.91 -6.47
N SER A 67 -8.29 5.38 -6.80
CA SER A 67 -8.56 4.76 -8.09
C SER A 67 -9.60 5.55 -8.85
N GLN A 68 -9.38 5.68 -10.15
CA GLN A 68 -10.35 6.28 -11.06
C GLN A 68 -11.09 5.14 -11.73
N GLU A 69 -12.37 4.97 -11.39
CA GLU A 69 -13.22 3.97 -12.01
C GLU A 69 -13.75 4.43 -13.36
N LEU A 70 -14.32 3.48 -14.09
CA LEU A 70 -15.16 3.76 -15.24
C LEU A 70 -16.21 4.81 -14.84
N PHE A 71 -16.47 5.77 -15.73
CA PHE A 71 -17.35 6.94 -15.50
C PHE A 71 -16.75 8.09 -14.67
N GLY A 72 -15.45 8.07 -14.37
CA GLY A 72 -14.77 9.22 -13.75
C GLY A 72 -15.07 9.38 -12.26
N ILE A 73 -15.56 8.31 -11.61
CA ILE A 73 -15.73 8.26 -10.16
C ILE A 73 -14.38 7.95 -9.54
N ASN A 74 -13.93 8.78 -8.59
CA ASN A 74 -12.73 8.50 -7.81
C ASN A 74 -13.13 7.70 -6.57
N GLN A 75 -12.73 6.43 -6.53
CA GLN A 75 -12.77 5.65 -5.31
C GLN A 75 -11.52 5.92 -4.48
N THR A 76 -11.71 6.17 -3.20
CA THR A 76 -10.63 6.41 -2.25
C THR A 76 -10.71 5.37 -1.14
N ILE A 77 -9.61 4.66 -0.90
CA ILE A 77 -9.48 3.67 0.17
C ILE A 77 -8.34 4.09 1.08
N ILE A 78 -8.55 3.99 2.39
CA ILE A 78 -7.50 4.17 3.39
C ILE A 78 -6.96 2.78 3.72
N ALA A 79 -5.66 2.59 3.57
CA ALA A 79 -4.99 1.33 3.86
C ALA A 79 -3.86 1.55 4.88
N ALA A 80 -3.72 0.63 5.83
CA ALA A 80 -2.57 0.55 6.70
C ALA A 80 -1.47 -0.26 6.02
N VAL A 81 -0.28 0.29 5.88
CA VAL A 81 0.91 -0.44 5.42
C VAL A 81 1.72 -0.85 6.62
N LYS A 82 2.03 -2.14 6.76
CA LYS A 82 2.86 -2.67 7.84
C LYS A 82 4.12 -3.28 7.24
N VAL A 83 5.26 -2.66 7.53
CA VAL A 83 6.59 -3.14 7.14
C VAL A 83 7.08 -4.07 8.26
N LEU A 84 7.33 -5.33 7.95
CA LEU A 84 7.76 -6.35 8.91
C LEU A 84 8.96 -7.12 8.40
N SER A 85 9.97 -7.31 9.24
CA SER A 85 11.06 -8.23 8.94
C SER A 85 10.58 -9.66 9.12
N ALA A 86 10.17 -10.30 8.02
CA ALA A 86 9.86 -11.72 8.01
C ALA A 86 10.97 -12.49 7.28
N PRO A 87 11.56 -13.54 7.90
CA PRO A 87 12.33 -14.54 7.15
C PRO A 87 11.44 -15.47 6.30
N PHE A 88 10.10 -15.32 6.33
CA PHE A 88 9.13 -16.27 5.77
C PHE A 88 8.21 -15.73 4.66
N LEU A 89 8.28 -14.45 4.25
CA LEU A 89 7.45 -13.90 3.16
C LEU A 89 7.86 -14.38 1.75
N CYS A 90 8.90 -15.23 1.64
CA CYS A 90 9.46 -15.68 0.36
C CYS A 90 8.73 -16.89 -0.27
N THR A 91 7.66 -17.41 0.33
CA THR A 91 7.09 -18.71 -0.06
C THR A 91 5.57 -18.68 -0.28
N PHE A 92 5.05 -17.77 -1.09
CA PHE A 92 3.75 -17.98 -1.77
C PHE A 92 3.79 -17.24 -3.12
N LEU A 93 4.28 -17.94 -4.14
CA LEU A 93 4.07 -17.65 -5.56
C LEU A 93 2.91 -18.51 -6.06
#